data_AF-A0A7S2JA48-F1
#
_entry.id   AF-A0A7S2JA48-F1
#
_cell.length_a   1.000
_cell.length_b   1.000
_cell.length_c   1.000
_cell.angle_alpha   90.00
_cell.angle_beta   90.00
_cell.angle_gamma   90.00
#
_symmetry.space_group_name_H-M   'P 1'
#
loop_
_entity.id
_entity.type
_entity.pdbx_description
1 polymer ?
#
loop_
_entity_poly.entity_id
_entity_poly.type
_entity_poly.pdbx_seq_one_letter_code
_entity_poly.pdbx_strand_id
1 'polypeptide(L)'
;QSPGWWKTVANICPISGFPISLLPYPPFKLCQTSVAGVTTTLVDGGFLVVNVIATLNFEVLGQKLGGLDVQALDDYMQRCRLGRGFRLGEALRLMTHGDKLA
;
A
#
# COMPACT_ATOMS: atom_id res chain seq x y z
N GLN A 1 -17.28 10.19 -2.55
CA GLN A 1 -17.43 8.81 -2.03
C GLN A 1 -18.04 8.93 -0.64
N SER A 2 -19.12 8.20 -0.35
CA SER A 2 -19.74 8.22 0.98
C SER A 2 -18.77 7.66 2.04
N PRO A 3 -18.82 8.15 3.29
CA PRO A 3 -18.09 7.53 4.39
C PRO A 3 -18.44 6.05 4.47
N GLY A 4 -17.42 5.17 4.51
CA GLY A 4 -17.63 3.73 4.68
C GLY A 4 -18.14 2.96 3.46
N TRP A 5 -18.06 3.49 2.23
CA TRP A 5 -18.49 2.77 1.01
C TRP A 5 -17.88 1.36 0.86
N TRP A 6 -16.67 1.14 1.39
CA TRP A 6 -15.98 -0.15 1.33
C TRP A 6 -16.58 -1.19 2.28
N LYS A 7 -17.45 -0.80 3.21
CA LYS A 7 -18.12 -1.70 4.14
C LYS A 7 -19.11 -2.64 3.45
N THR A 8 -19.56 -2.31 2.23
CA THR A 8 -20.51 -3.12 1.46
C THR A 8 -19.85 -4.04 0.44
N VAL A 9 -18.51 -4.01 0.30
CA VAL A 9 -17.81 -4.87 -0.66
C VAL A 9 -17.46 -6.22 -0.03
N ALA A 10 -17.62 -7.31 -0.78
CA ALA A 10 -17.28 -8.66 -0.31
C ALA A 10 -15.82 -9.07 -0.59
N ASN A 11 -15.00 -8.15 -1.11
CA ASN A 11 -13.62 -8.44 -1.48
C ASN A 11 -12.76 -8.83 -0.26
N ILE A 12 -11.86 -9.78 -0.49
CA ILE A 12 -10.77 -10.12 0.42
C ILE A 12 -9.51 -9.43 -0.09
N CYS A 13 -8.71 -8.84 0.80
CA CYS A 13 -7.42 -8.30 0.42
C CYS A 13 -6.50 -9.45 -0.05
N PRO A 14 -5.97 -9.41 -1.27
CA PRO A 14 -5.14 -10.50 -1.80
C PRO A 14 -3.74 -10.59 -1.17
N ILE A 15 -3.35 -9.59 -0.37
CA ILE A 15 -2.03 -9.52 0.27
C ILE A 15 -2.12 -10.00 1.72
N SER A 16 -3.09 -9.50 2.50
CA SER A 16 -3.25 -9.87 3.91
C SER A 16 -4.22 -11.03 4.16
N GLY A 17 -5.03 -11.39 3.17
CA GLY A 17 -6.16 -12.33 3.34
C GLY A 17 -7.31 -11.76 4.18
N PHE A 18 -7.27 -10.47 4.54
CA PHE A 18 -8.26 -9.84 5.42
C PHE A 18 -9.48 -9.31 4.64
N PRO A 19 -10.72 -9.47 5.14
CA PRO A 19 -11.91 -8.92 4.48
C PRO A 19 -11.89 -7.38 4.40
N ILE A 20 -12.04 -6.82 3.20
CA ILE A 20 -11.98 -5.37 2.97
C ILE A 20 -13.08 -4.62 3.72
N SER A 21 -14.28 -5.20 3.81
CA SER A 21 -15.40 -4.63 4.56
C SER A 21 -15.15 -4.50 6.05
N LEU A 22 -14.18 -5.21 6.62
CA LEU A 22 -13.87 -5.14 8.04
C LEU A 22 -12.78 -4.11 8.38
N LEU A 23 -12.11 -3.53 7.37
CA LEU A 23 -11.07 -2.52 7.61
C LEU A 23 -11.63 -1.28 8.32
N PRO A 24 -10.97 -0.76 9.39
CA PRO A 24 -11.41 0.43 10.10
C PRO A 24 -11.15 1.74 9.33
N TYR A 25 -10.46 1.64 8.20
CA TYR A 25 -10.10 2.73 7.29
C TYR A 25 -10.41 2.32 5.83
N PRO A 26 -10.48 3.26 4.87
CA PRO A 26 -10.71 2.91 3.47
C PRO A 26 -9.56 2.06 2.92
N PRO A 27 -9.84 1.05 2.07
CA PRO A 27 -8.79 0.29 1.40
C PRO A 27 -7.97 1.19 0.47
N PHE A 28 -6.72 0.80 0.23
CA PHE A 28 -5.91 1.39 -0.82
C PHE A 28 -6.31 0.83 -2.18
N LYS A 29 -6.35 1.68 -3.20
CA LYS A 29 -6.63 1.30 -4.59
C LYS A 29 -5.31 1.13 -5.32
N LEU A 30 -4.84 -0.10 -5.42
CA LEU A 30 -3.61 -0.42 -6.13
C LEU A 30 -3.94 -0.52 -7.62
N CYS A 31 -3.39 0.40 -8.42
CA CYS A 31 -3.52 0.38 -9.86
C CYS A 31 -2.40 -0.47 -10.46
N GLN A 32 -2.77 -1.37 -11.36
CA GLN A 32 -1.86 -2.30 -12.02
C GLN A 32 -2.02 -2.17 -13.53
N THR A 33 -0.94 -1.79 -14.22
CA THR A 33 -0.95 -1.67 -15.69
C THR A 33 -0.48 -2.97 -16.31
N SER A 34 -1.31 -3.57 -17.16
CA SER A 34 -0.99 -4.79 -17.90
C SER A 34 -1.23 -4.60 -19.40
N VAL A 35 -0.83 -5.60 -20.20
CA VAL A 35 -1.10 -5.61 -21.65
C VAL A 35 -2.61 -5.56 -21.95
N ALA A 36 -3.44 -6.08 -21.03
CA ALA A 36 -4.89 -6.07 -21.14
C ALA A 36 -5.55 -4.76 -20.63
N GLY A 37 -4.75 -3.80 -20.14
CA GLY A 37 -5.22 -2.53 -19.60
C GLY A 37 -4.89 -2.32 -18.12
N VAL A 38 -5.51 -1.29 -17.52
CA VAL A 38 -5.32 -0.92 -16.12
C VAL A 38 -6.38 -1.62 -15.26
N THR A 39 -5.94 -2.43 -14.31
CA THR A 39 -6.80 -3.01 -13.28
C THR A 39 -6.61 -2.27 -11.96
N THR A 40 -7.65 -2.27 -11.13
CA THR A 40 -7.59 -1.66 -9.79
C THR A 40 -8.00 -2.68 -8.76
N THR A 41 -7.10 -2.95 -7.82
CA THR A 41 -7.29 -3.93 -6.75
C THR A 41 -7.41 -3.21 -5.41
N LEU A 42 -8.41 -3.58 -4.61
CA LEU A 42 -8.55 -3.08 -3.25
C LEU A 42 -7.65 -3.88 -2.31
N VAL A 43 -6.77 -3.18 -1.60
CA VAL A 43 -5.82 -3.79 -0.68
C VAL A 43 -5.85 -3.10 0.68
N ASP A 44 -5.45 -3.84 1.71
CA ASP A 44 -5.09 -3.27 3.00
C ASP A 44 -3.77 -2.50 2.84
N GLY A 45 -3.86 -1.17 2.73
CA GLY A 45 -2.71 -0.33 2.51
C GLY A 45 -1.77 -0.26 3.72
N GLY A 46 -2.30 -0.36 4.94
CA GLY A 46 -1.49 -0.36 6.16
C GLY A 46 -0.64 -1.62 6.24
N PHE A 47 -1.27 -2.78 6.01
CA PHE A 47 -0.57 -4.05 5.93
C PHE A 47 0.48 -4.05 4.82
N LEU A 48 0.11 -3.56 3.62
CA LEU A 48 1.03 -3.51 2.48
C LEU A 48 2.30 -2.73 2.82
N VAL A 49 2.18 -1.52 3.38
CA VAL A 49 3.35 -0.69 3.73
C VAL A 49 4.24 -1.40 4.75
N VAL A 50 3.65 -1.98 5.81
CA VAL A 50 4.43 -2.72 6.82
C VAL A 50 5.12 -3.93 6.21
N ASN A 51 4.42 -4.70 5.36
CA ASN A 51 4.98 -5.87 4.71
C ASN A 51 6.16 -5.51 3.80
N VAL A 52 6.04 -4.47 2.98
CA VAL A 52 7.13 -4.03 2.09
C VAL A 52 8.33 -3.54 2.89
N ILE A 53 8.12 -2.74 3.95
CA ILE A 53 9.22 -2.27 4.81
C ILE A 53 9.91 -3.43 5.52
N ALA A 54 9.13 -4.38 6.05
CA ALA A 54 9.68 -5.51 6.82
C ALA A 54 10.43 -6.52 5.95
N THR A 55 10.01 -6.71 4.70
CA THR A 55 10.60 -7.69 3.77
C THR A 55 11.59 -7.09 2.78
N LEU A 56 11.59 -5.76 2.63
CA LEU A 56 12.26 -5.03 1.55
C LEU A 56 11.85 -5.50 0.15
N ASN A 57 10.71 -6.19 0.03
CA ASN A 57 10.19 -6.68 -1.22
C ASN A 57 9.13 -5.71 -1.77
N PHE A 58 9.50 -5.02 -2.84
CA PHE A 58 8.64 -4.07 -3.55
C PHE A 58 7.79 -4.73 -4.64
N GLU A 59 7.87 -6.06 -4.81
CA GLU A 59 6.99 -6.79 -5.72
C GLU A 59 5.66 -7.13 -5.03
N VAL A 60 4.58 -6.58 -5.57
CA VAL A 60 3.23 -6.68 -5.01
C VAL A 60 2.30 -7.14 -6.11
N LEU A 61 1.64 -8.29 -5.91
CA LEU A 61 0.74 -8.90 -6.90
C LEU A 61 1.40 -9.04 -8.29
N GLY A 62 2.69 -9.43 -8.32
CA GLY A 62 3.48 -9.62 -9.54
C GLY A 62 3.96 -8.33 -10.22
N GLN A 63 3.84 -7.18 -9.57
CA GLN A 63 4.31 -5.90 -10.09
C GLN A 63 5.20 -5.16 -9.10
N LYS A 64 6.28 -4.58 -9.59
CA LYS A 64 7.18 -3.77 -8.77
C LYS A 64 6.55 -2.39 -8.51
N LEU A 65 6.47 -2.00 -7.24
CA LEU A 65 6.07 -0.66 -6.84
C LEU A 65 7.09 0.37 -7.36
N GLY A 66 6.61 1.32 -8.15
CA GLY A 66 7.40 2.45 -8.62
C GLY A 66 7.36 3.64 -7.67
N GLY A 67 8.11 4.70 -7.99
CA GLY A 67 8.14 5.92 -7.17
C GLY A 67 6.78 6.60 -7.03
N LEU A 68 5.93 6.56 -8.06
CA LEU A 68 4.57 7.09 -8.01
C LEU A 68 3.66 6.26 -7.08
N ASP A 69 3.82 4.94 -7.06
CA ASP A 69 3.07 4.06 -6.16
C ASP A 69 3.48 4.30 -4.71
N VAL A 70 4.78 4.45 -4.46
CA VAL A 70 5.34 4.80 -3.15
C VAL A 70 4.76 6.13 -2.66
N GLN A 71 4.75 7.16 -3.50
CA GLN A 71 4.17 8.46 -3.14
C GLN A 71 2.67 8.34 -2.85
N ALA A 72 1.92 7.62 -3.68
CA ALA A 72 0.49 7.42 -3.48
C ALA A 72 0.18 6.64 -2.18
N LEU A 73 1.03 5.68 -1.82
CA LEU A 73 0.95 4.96 -0.55
C LEU A 73 1.24 5.88 0.63
N ASP A 74 2.27 6.72 0.57
CA ASP A 74 2.58 7.66 1.63
C ASP A 74 1.46 8.69 1.85
N ASP A 75 0.91 9.25 0.77
CA ASP A 75 -0.23 10.16 0.82
C ASP A 75 -1.47 9.47 1.40
N TYR A 76 -1.68 8.20 1.04
CA TYR A 76 -2.74 7.38 1.59
C TYR A 76 -2.58 7.16 3.10
N MET A 77 -1.39 6.77 3.56
CA MET A 77 -1.08 6.53 4.97
C MET A 77 -1.29 7.80 5.79
N GLN A 78 -0.84 8.95 5.27
CA GLN A 78 -1.08 10.25 5.91
C GLN A 78 -2.57 10.59 6.00
N ARG A 79 -3.30 10.49 4.88
CA ARG A 79 -4.73 10.79 4.83
C ARG A 79 -5.54 9.92 5.78
N CYS A 80 -5.20 8.64 5.87
CA CYS A 80 -5.89 7.68 6.74
C CYS A 80 -5.34 7.68 8.17
N ARG A 81 -4.30 8.49 8.46
CA ARG A 81 -3.60 8.56 9.75
C ARG A 81 -3.08 7.20 10.23
N LEU A 82 -2.69 6.35 9.28
CA LEU A 82 -2.18 5.01 9.55
C LEU A 82 -0.68 5.11 9.84
N GLY A 83 -0.26 4.56 10.99
CA GLY A 83 1.15 4.51 11.39
C GLY A 83 1.84 5.88 11.37
N ARG A 84 1.80 6.63 12.48
CA ARG A 84 2.54 7.90 12.58
C ARG A 84 4.03 7.66 12.37
N GLY A 85 4.54 8.00 11.18
CA GLY A 85 5.94 7.82 10.79
C GLY A 85 6.24 6.62 9.88
N PHE A 86 5.28 5.72 9.63
CA PHE A 86 5.45 4.60 8.70
C PHE A 86 5.19 5.06 7.27
N ARG A 87 6.24 5.61 6.65
CA ARG A 87 6.23 6.06 5.25
C ARG A 87 7.26 5.27 4.45
N LEU A 88 6.80 4.70 3.35
CA LEU A 88 7.60 3.85 2.48
C LEU A 88 8.70 4.67 1.79
N GLY A 89 8.40 5.90 1.37
CA GLY A 89 9.40 6.80 0.78
C GLY A 89 10.49 7.20 1.78
N GLU A 90 10.13 7.41 3.04
CA GLU A 90 11.10 7.71 4.10
C GLU A 90 11.96 6.48 4.43
N ALA A 91 11.37 5.29 4.49
CA ALA A 91 12.10 4.05 4.67
C ALA A 91 13.15 3.85 3.55
N LEU A 92 12.75 4.06 2.29
CA LEU A 92 13.65 4.03 1.13
C LEU A 92 14.78 5.06 1.23
N ARG A 93 14.47 6.29 1.65
CA ARG A 93 15.46 7.35 1.83
C ARG A 93 16.48 6.97 2.91
N LEU A 94 16.03 6.40 4.02
CA LEU A 94 16.90 5.97 5.11
C LEU A 94 17.79 4.78 4.70
N MET A 95 17.25 3.82 3.95
CA MET A 95 18.03 2.68 3.43
C MET A 95 19.13 3.14 2.48
N THR A 96 18.80 3.99 1.50
CA THR A 96 19.76 4.51 0.51
C THR A 96 20.84 5.42 1.11
N HIS A 97 20.58 6.05 2.25
CA HIS A 97 21.56 6.91 2.94
C HIS A 97 22.30 6.19 4.08
N GLY A 98 21.78 5.07 4.58
CA GLY A 98 22.41 4.22 5.58
C GLY A 98 23.67 3.51 5.07
N ASP A 99 23.81 3.36 3.76
CA ASP A 99 24.98 2.76 3.10
C ASP A 99 26.27 3.58 3.22
N LYS A 100 26.22 4.81 3.74
CA LYS A 100 27.42 5.67 3.93
C LYS A 100 28.15 5.47 5.26
N LEU A 101 27.75 4.48 6.06
CA LEU A 101 28.39 4.15 7.35
C LEU A 101 29.11 2.78 7.34
N ALA A 102 29.26 2.16 6.17
CA ALA A 102 30.07 0.96 5.98
C ALA A 102 31.46 1.30 5.42
#